data_AF-A0A4Q4Y681-F1
#
_entry.id   AF-A0A4Q4Y681-F1
#
_cell.length_a   1.000
_cell.length_b   1.000
_cell.length_c   1.000
_cell.angle_alpha   90.00
_cell.angle_beta   90.00
_cell.angle_gamma   90.00
#
_symmetry.space_group_name_H-M   'P 1'
#
loop_
_entity.id
_entity.type
_entity.pdbx_description
1 polymer ?
#
loop_
_entity_poly.entity_id
_entity_poly.type
_entity_poly.pdbx_seq_one_letter_code
_entity_poly.pdbx_strand_id
1 'polypeptide(L)'
;MSGIELAGLVLGAFPILIHALESYREGAEVLKDWWQIQRAYKKCKHDIDYHRTVFESNIERLLLPLVVDDDELKDLMNDPAGKAWEDGELEKRLRERLPKSYDLFLDIIGNINRLMESLKKELGVHNPQFHAKIDEAWRSHLQNSVPS
;
A
#
# COMPACT_ATOMS: atom_id res chain seq x y z
N MET A 1 16.00 -5.27 6.10
CA MET A 1 14.65 -4.82 6.47
C MET A 1 14.06 -5.84 7.42
N SER A 2 13.43 -5.35 8.48
CA SER A 2 12.71 -6.17 9.46
C SER A 2 11.36 -6.64 8.90
N GLY A 3 10.70 -7.53 9.62
CA GLY A 3 9.39 -8.04 9.21
C GLY A 3 8.31 -6.98 9.34
N ILE A 4 8.37 -6.17 10.41
CA ILE A 4 7.49 -5.02 10.63
C ILE A 4 7.71 -3.96 9.54
N GLU A 5 8.96 -3.58 9.25
CA GLU A 5 9.27 -2.60 8.20
C GLU A 5 8.66 -3.00 6.86
N LEU A 6 8.81 -4.26 6.47
CA LEU A 6 8.25 -4.78 5.22
C LEU A 6 6.72 -4.77 5.21
N ALA A 7 6.07 -5.05 6.34
CA ALA A 7 4.61 -4.96 6.44
C ALA A 7 4.12 -3.52 6.22
N GLY A 8 4.80 -2.53 6.81
CA GLY A 8 4.53 -1.11 6.59
C GLY A 8 4.69 -0.71 5.12
N LEU A 9 5.78 -1.15 4.47
CA LEU A 9 6.02 -0.90 3.05
C LEU A 9 4.92 -1.49 2.15
N VAL A 10 4.45 -2.70 2.45
CA VAL A 10 3.35 -3.34 1.71
C VAL A 10 2.04 -2.57 1.91
N LEU A 11 1.72 -2.14 3.14
CA LEU A 11 0.54 -1.31 3.40
C LEU A 11 0.59 -0.01 2.60
N GLY A 12 1.73 0.68 2.61
CA GLY A 12 1.91 1.93 1.88
C GLY A 12 1.89 1.74 0.35
N ALA A 13 2.18 0.53 -0.15
CA ALA A 13 2.14 0.25 -1.58
C ALA A 13 0.72 0.20 -2.16
N PHE A 14 -0.27 -0.30 -1.41
CA PHE A 14 -1.65 -0.43 -1.89
C PHE A 14 -2.28 0.88 -2.37
N PRO A 15 -2.31 1.98 -1.58
CA PRO A 15 -2.91 3.23 -2.04
C PRO A 15 -2.21 3.80 -3.29
N ILE A 16 -0.89 3.60 -3.40
CA ILE A 16 -0.11 4.00 -4.58
C ILE A 16 -0.56 3.23 -5.81
N LEU A 17 -0.71 1.90 -5.70
CA LEU A 17 -1.16 1.06 -6.82
C LEU A 17 -2.58 1.38 -7.25
N ILE A 18 -3.50 1.61 -6.30
CA ILE A 18 -4.88 2.00 -6.59
C ILE A 18 -4.90 3.33 -7.35
N HIS A 19 -4.21 4.34 -6.83
CA HIS A 19 -4.11 5.65 -7.48
C HIS A 19 -3.48 5.52 -8.87
N ALA A 20 -2.42 4.72 -9.01
CA ALA A 20 -1.77 4.53 -10.29
C ALA A 20 -2.73 3.95 -11.32
N LEU A 21 -3.44 2.89 -10.95
CA LEU A 21 -4.43 2.26 -11.80
C LEU A 21 -5.55 3.24 -12.19
N GLU A 22 -6.00 4.10 -11.28
CA GLU A 22 -7.00 5.14 -11.56
C GLU A 22 -6.50 6.20 -12.55
N SER A 23 -5.25 6.66 -12.43
CA SER A 23 -4.64 7.58 -13.40
C SER A 23 -4.54 6.96 -14.80
N TYR A 24 -4.32 5.65 -14.90
CA TYR A 24 -4.37 4.93 -16.19
C TYR A 24 -5.77 4.91 -16.78
N ARG A 25 -6.81 4.67 -15.98
CA ARG A 25 -8.20 4.74 -16.43
C ARG A 25 -8.51 6.09 -17.03
N GLU A 26 -8.20 7.17 -16.32
CA GLU A 26 -8.50 8.54 -16.78
C GLU A 26 -7.85 8.84 -18.12
N GLY A 27 -6.59 8.41 -18.31
CA GLY A 27 -5.92 8.52 -19.61
C GLY A 27 -6.54 7.64 -20.71
N ALA A 28 -7.02 6.45 -20.36
CA ALA A 28 -7.58 5.49 -21.30
C ALA A 28 -9.05 5.77 -21.67
N GLU A 29 -9.84 6.39 -20.80
CA GLU A 29 -11.22 6.81 -21.09
C GLU A 29 -11.29 7.89 -22.18
N VAL A 30 -10.20 8.62 -22.41
CA VAL A 30 -10.04 9.54 -23.55
C VAL A 30 -9.89 8.78 -24.88
N LEU A 31 -9.54 7.49 -24.85
CA LEU A 31 -9.37 6.64 -26.02
C LEU A 31 -10.69 5.90 -26.35
N LYS A 32 -10.99 5.76 -27.65
CA LYS A 32 -12.25 5.16 -28.14
C LYS A 32 -12.48 3.69 -27.75
N ASP A 33 -11.43 2.99 -27.29
CA ASP A 33 -11.45 1.55 -27.03
C ASP A 33 -11.44 1.18 -25.53
N TRP A 34 -11.72 2.12 -24.62
CA TRP A 34 -11.83 1.86 -23.17
C TRP A 34 -12.71 0.65 -22.83
N TRP A 35 -13.83 0.51 -23.55
CA TRP A 35 -14.79 -0.58 -23.34
C TRP A 35 -14.16 -1.98 -23.47
N GLN A 36 -13.08 -2.13 -24.25
CA GLN A 36 -12.38 -3.40 -24.44
C GLN A 36 -11.54 -3.80 -23.21
N ILE A 37 -11.01 -2.81 -22.48
CA ILE A 37 -10.12 -3.03 -21.32
C ILE A 37 -10.83 -2.82 -19.97
N GLN A 38 -12.01 -2.22 -19.96
CA GLN A 38 -12.77 -1.88 -18.76
C GLN A 38 -12.98 -3.09 -17.82
N ARG A 39 -13.22 -4.28 -18.37
CA ARG A 39 -13.41 -5.49 -17.56
C ARG A 39 -12.14 -5.89 -16.82
N ALA A 40 -10.99 -5.86 -17.51
CA ALA A 40 -9.70 -6.19 -16.93
C ALA A 40 -9.30 -5.17 -15.86
N TYR A 41 -9.51 -3.88 -16.14
CA TYR A 41 -9.31 -2.80 -15.16
C TYR A 41 -10.16 -3.01 -13.91
N LYS A 42 -11.48 -3.21 -14.05
CA LYS A 42 -12.40 -3.37 -12.91
C LYS A 42 -12.01 -4.58 -12.05
N LYS A 43 -11.63 -5.69 -12.70
CA LYS A 43 -11.14 -6.87 -12.00
C LYS A 43 -9.85 -6.57 -11.23
N CYS A 44 -8.85 -5.98 -11.90
CA CYS A 44 -7.58 -5.65 -11.26
C CYS A 44 -7.75 -4.72 -10.06
N LYS A 45 -8.56 -3.65 -10.20
CA LYS A 45 -8.86 -2.74 -9.10
C LYS A 45 -9.51 -3.49 -7.93
N HIS A 46 -10.52 -4.30 -8.22
CA HIS A 46 -11.22 -5.08 -7.20
C HIS A 46 -10.28 -6.06 -6.48
N ASP A 47 -9.39 -6.73 -7.22
CA ASP A 47 -8.42 -7.67 -6.64
C ASP A 47 -7.42 -6.93 -5.73
N ILE A 48 -6.94 -5.74 -6.12
CA ILE A 48 -6.07 -4.90 -5.29
C ILE A 48 -6.80 -4.44 -4.02
N ASP A 49 -8.03 -3.95 -4.14
CA ASP A 49 -8.87 -3.53 -3.01
C ASP A 49 -9.12 -4.70 -2.04
N TYR A 50 -9.44 -5.89 -2.58
CA TYR A 50 -9.60 -7.11 -1.79
C TYR A 50 -8.33 -7.47 -1.02
N HIS A 51 -7.18 -7.52 -1.71
CA HIS A 51 -5.92 -7.85 -1.08
C HIS A 51 -5.48 -6.81 -0.06
N ARG A 52 -5.78 -5.53 -0.30
CA ARG A 52 -5.57 -4.45 0.68
C ARG A 52 -6.34 -4.73 1.95
N THR A 53 -7.66 -4.94 1.87
CA THR A 53 -8.51 -5.19 3.04
C THR A 53 -8.05 -6.43 3.82
N VAL A 54 -7.75 -7.53 3.13
CA VAL A 54 -7.27 -8.75 3.78
C VAL A 54 -5.93 -8.52 4.47
N PHE A 55 -5.02 -7.78 3.83
CA PHE A 55 -3.70 -7.51 4.39
C PHE A 55 -3.79 -6.56 5.59
N GLU A 56 -4.52 -5.45 5.50
CA GLU A 56 -4.78 -4.52 6.60
C GLU A 56 -5.33 -5.25 7.83
N SER A 57 -6.39 -6.05 7.65
CA SER A 57 -6.98 -6.84 8.76
C SER A 57 -6.00 -7.84 9.38
N ASN A 58 -5.14 -8.46 8.57
CA ASN A 58 -4.13 -9.40 9.07
C ASN A 58 -3.04 -8.68 9.86
N ILE A 59 -2.59 -7.52 9.39
CA ILE A 59 -1.56 -6.72 10.08
C ILE A 59 -2.12 -6.13 11.37
N GLU A 60 -3.34 -5.57 11.37
CA GLU A 60 -4.00 -5.10 12.60
C GLU A 60 -4.07 -6.22 13.65
N ARG A 61 -4.51 -7.41 13.24
CA ARG A 61 -4.59 -8.57 14.14
C ARG A 61 -3.23 -9.05 14.63
N LEU A 62 -2.20 -8.91 13.82
CA LEU A 62 -0.82 -9.27 14.17
C LEU A 62 -0.24 -8.27 15.18
N LEU A 63 -0.52 -6.98 15.01
CA LEU A 63 0.02 -5.87 15.79
C LEU A 63 -0.72 -5.63 17.11
N LEU A 64 -2.05 -5.85 17.16
CA LEU A 64 -2.90 -5.69 18.35
C LEU A 64 -2.27 -6.18 19.68
N PRO A 65 -1.67 -7.37 19.75
CA PRO A 65 -1.07 -7.89 20.97
C PRO A 65 0.41 -7.51 21.15
N LEU A 66 1.00 -6.79 20.20
CA LEU A 66 2.37 -6.31 20.23
C LEU A 66 2.43 -4.87 20.70
N VAL A 67 1.48 -4.02 20.33
CA VAL A 67 1.40 -2.61 20.72
C VAL A 67 1.07 -2.44 22.22
N VAL A 68 1.42 -1.28 22.76
CA VAL A 68 1.17 -0.87 24.15
C VAL A 68 -0.30 -0.50 24.36
N ASP A 69 -0.92 0.16 23.38
CA ASP A 69 -2.32 0.57 23.39
C ASP A 69 -2.91 0.70 21.97
N ASP A 70 -4.22 0.96 21.91
CA ASP A 70 -4.95 1.13 20.66
C ASP A 70 -4.52 2.38 19.87
N ASP A 71 -3.86 3.36 20.51
CA ASP A 71 -3.42 4.59 19.84
C ASP A 71 -2.11 4.35 19.07
N GLU A 72 -1.16 3.58 19.63
CA GLU A 72 0.03 3.11 18.88
C GLU A 72 -0.36 2.32 17.63
N LEU A 73 -1.40 1.47 17.71
CA LEU A 73 -1.91 0.74 16.55
C LEU A 73 -2.49 1.69 15.49
N LYS A 74 -3.31 2.66 15.89
CA LYS A 74 -3.87 3.64 14.96
C LYS A 74 -2.78 4.44 14.28
N ASP A 75 -1.76 4.87 15.03
CA ASP A 75 -0.65 5.65 14.49
C ASP A 75 0.11 4.84 13.42
N LEU A 76 0.41 3.56 13.68
CA LEU A 76 1.02 2.66 12.71
C LEU A 76 0.16 2.52 11.44
N MET A 77 -1.14 2.28 11.59
CA MET A 77 -2.06 2.07 10.46
C MET A 77 -2.33 3.35 9.66
N ASN A 78 -2.25 4.53 10.29
CA ASN A 78 -2.45 5.82 9.64
C ASN A 78 -1.22 6.30 8.87
N ASP A 79 -0.01 5.93 9.30
CA ASP A 79 1.26 6.27 8.63
C ASP A 79 2.04 5.00 8.24
N PRO A 80 1.53 4.20 7.27
CA PRO A 80 2.20 2.99 6.82
C PRO A 80 3.55 3.30 6.18
N ALA A 81 4.57 2.50 6.51
CA ALA A 81 5.97 2.74 6.14
C ALA A 81 6.59 4.02 6.75
N GLY A 82 5.90 4.66 7.71
CA GLY A 82 6.45 5.73 8.53
C GLY A 82 7.50 5.24 9.52
N LYS A 83 8.13 6.17 10.23
CA LYS A 83 9.25 5.90 11.15
C LYS A 83 8.90 4.91 12.27
N ALA A 84 7.64 4.85 12.69
CA ALA A 84 7.18 3.91 13.72
C ALA A 84 7.31 2.43 13.29
N TRP A 85 7.32 2.16 11.98
CA TRP A 85 7.52 0.81 11.43
C TRP A 85 8.98 0.35 11.50
N GLU A 86 9.93 1.25 11.80
CA GLU A 86 11.35 0.93 12.02
C GLU A 86 11.66 0.66 13.51
N ASP A 87 10.65 0.56 14.38
CA ASP A 87 10.84 0.28 15.81
C ASP A 87 11.38 -1.14 16.05
N GLY A 88 12.63 -1.19 16.51
CA GLY A 88 13.31 -2.44 16.86
C GLY A 88 12.67 -3.19 18.03
N GLU A 89 11.99 -2.52 18.96
CA GLU A 89 11.31 -3.21 20.07
C GLU A 89 10.00 -3.84 19.59
N LEU A 90 9.24 -3.19 18.71
CA LEU A 90 8.08 -3.80 18.04
C LEU A 90 8.48 -5.05 17.25
N GLU A 91 9.58 -4.99 16.51
CA GLU A 91 10.13 -6.13 15.78
C GLU A 91 10.58 -7.26 16.71
N LYS A 92 11.20 -6.93 17.85
CA LYS A 92 11.58 -7.91 18.87
C LYS A 92 10.36 -8.60 19.49
N ARG A 93 9.32 -7.84 19.85
CA ARG A 93 8.04 -8.37 20.34
C ARG A 93 7.41 -9.32 19.31
N LEU A 94 7.48 -9.00 18.01
CA LEU A 94 7.01 -9.88 16.93
C LEU A 94 7.79 -11.21 16.89
N ARG A 95 9.13 -11.16 16.97
CA ARG A 95 10.00 -12.35 16.98
C ARG A 95 9.71 -13.26 18.17
N GLU A 96 9.52 -12.69 19.35
CA GLU A 96 9.15 -13.43 20.57
C GLU A 96 7.78 -14.12 20.44
N ARG A 97 6.84 -13.53 19.71
CA ARG A 97 5.53 -14.10 19.41
C ARG A 97 5.57 -15.20 18.35
N LEU A 98 6.52 -15.15 17.42
CA LEU A 98 6.64 -16.08 16.29
C LEU A 98 7.96 -16.88 16.30
N PRO A 99 8.36 -17.52 17.41
CA PRO A 99 9.72 -18.05 17.59
C PRO A 99 10.11 -19.14 16.59
N LYS A 100 9.14 -19.85 16.00
CA LYS A 100 9.36 -20.94 15.03
C LYS A 100 9.04 -20.57 13.59
N SER A 101 8.28 -19.48 13.39
CA SER A 101 7.72 -19.12 12.09
C SER A 101 8.13 -17.72 11.63
N TYR A 102 8.95 -17.01 12.42
CA TYR A 102 9.39 -15.67 12.09
C TYR A 102 10.13 -15.62 10.75
N ASP A 103 11.04 -16.57 10.49
CA ASP A 103 11.78 -16.60 9.21
C ASP A 103 10.84 -16.81 8.02
N LEU A 104 9.87 -17.72 8.16
CA LEU A 104 8.83 -17.94 7.14
C LEU A 104 7.96 -16.69 6.94
N PHE A 105 7.59 -16.01 8.02
CA PHE A 105 6.87 -14.74 7.96
C PHE A 105 7.67 -13.69 7.19
N LEU A 106 8.97 -13.55 7.50
CA LEU A 106 9.87 -12.60 6.85
C LEU A 106 10.01 -12.89 5.35
N ASP A 107 10.10 -14.17 4.98
CA ASP A 107 10.14 -14.59 3.58
C ASP A 107 8.83 -14.26 2.85
N ILE A 108 7.68 -14.55 3.47
CA ILE A 108 6.35 -14.27 2.90
C ILE A 108 6.17 -12.77 2.70
N ILE A 109 6.39 -11.96 3.74
CA ILE A 109 6.20 -10.51 3.67
C ILE A 109 7.18 -9.89 2.66
N GLY A 110 8.41 -10.39 2.59
CA GLY A 110 9.40 -10.00 1.59
C GLY A 110 8.97 -10.34 0.16
N ASN A 111 8.35 -11.50 -0.06
CA ASN A 111 7.77 -11.86 -1.36
C ASN A 111 6.62 -10.94 -1.75
N ILE A 112 5.74 -10.61 -0.82
CA ILE A 112 4.63 -9.67 -1.06
C ILE A 112 5.18 -8.28 -1.41
N ASN A 113 6.17 -7.79 -0.67
CA ASN A 113 6.80 -6.50 -0.96
C ASN A 113 7.42 -6.48 -2.37
N ARG A 114 8.15 -7.54 -2.76
CA ARG A 114 8.69 -7.66 -4.12
C ARG A 114 7.60 -7.66 -5.19
N LEU A 115 6.47 -8.34 -4.93
CA LEU A 115 5.33 -8.32 -5.84
C LEU A 115 4.73 -6.91 -5.96
N MET A 116 4.57 -6.20 -4.86
CA MET A 116 4.08 -4.81 -4.86
C MET A 116 5.00 -3.89 -5.67
N GLU A 117 6.31 -3.99 -5.49
CA GLU A 117 7.28 -3.21 -6.27
C GLU A 117 7.24 -3.57 -7.76
N SER A 118 7.06 -4.85 -8.10
CA SER A 118 6.86 -5.27 -9.48
C SER A 118 5.59 -4.65 -10.08
N LEU A 119 4.48 -4.65 -9.34
CA LEU A 119 3.22 -4.04 -9.78
C LEU A 119 3.37 -2.52 -9.96
N LYS A 120 4.07 -1.83 -9.06
CA LYS A 120 4.35 -0.38 -9.18
C LYS A 120 5.12 -0.10 -10.47
N LYS A 121 6.11 -0.94 -10.79
CA LYS A 121 6.88 -0.83 -12.02
C LYS A 121 6.02 -1.04 -13.27
N GLU A 122 5.20 -2.08 -13.30
CA GLU A 122 4.30 -2.38 -14.44
C GLU A 122 3.25 -1.29 -14.64
N LEU A 123 2.73 -0.72 -13.54
CA LEU A 123 1.84 0.45 -13.56
C LEU A 123 2.61 1.77 -13.71
N GLY A 124 3.88 1.77 -14.12
CA GLY A 124 4.62 2.99 -14.42
C GLY A 124 4.69 4.00 -13.28
N VAL A 125 4.58 3.58 -12.01
CA VAL A 125 4.61 4.47 -10.84
C VAL A 125 5.90 5.27 -10.77
N HIS A 126 7.00 4.70 -11.27
CA HIS A 126 8.31 5.35 -11.33
C HIS A 126 8.55 6.12 -12.64
N ASN A 127 7.56 6.22 -13.53
CA ASN A 127 7.67 6.99 -14.76
C ASN A 127 7.55 8.50 -14.42
N PRO A 128 8.50 9.35 -14.85
CA PRO A 128 8.42 10.80 -14.60
C PRO A 128 7.10 11.45 -15.05
N GLN A 129 6.47 10.92 -16.11
CA GLN A 129 5.18 11.39 -16.63
C GLN A 129 4.00 11.05 -15.69
N PHE A 130 4.14 9.97 -14.91
CA PHE A 130 3.19 9.60 -13.87
C PHE A 130 3.24 10.60 -12.71
N HIS A 131 4.44 10.96 -12.25
CA HIS A 131 4.62 11.98 -11.21
C HIS A 131 4.10 13.36 -11.65
N ALA A 132 4.30 13.75 -12.92
CA ALA A 132 3.75 15.00 -13.45
C ALA A 132 2.21 15.05 -13.41
N LYS A 133 1.54 13.92 -13.70
CA LYS A 133 0.07 13.80 -13.60
C LYS A 133 -0.42 13.81 -12.14
N ILE A 134 0.34 13.18 -11.24
CA ILE A 134 0.09 13.24 -9.79
C ILE A 134 0.12 14.69 -9.32
N ASP A 135 1.19 15.44 -9.62
CA ASP A 135 1.34 16.83 -9.19
C ASP A 135 0.23 17.74 -9.74
N GLU A 136 -0.26 17.47 -10.95
CA GLU A 136 -1.37 18.20 -11.55
C GLU A 136 -2.71 17.89 -10.86
N ALA A 137 -2.99 16.62 -10.57
CA ALA A 137 -4.17 16.19 -9.84
C ALA A 137 -4.21 16.80 -8.41
N TRP A 138 -3.09 16.78 -7.68
CA TRP A 138 -3.00 17.38 -6.34
C TRP A 138 -3.18 18.90 -6.34
N ARG A 139 -2.62 19.62 -7.33
CA ARG A 139 -2.85 21.08 -7.49
C ARG A 139 -4.32 21.40 -7.75
N SER A 140 -5.00 20.59 -8.56
CA SER A 140 -6.42 20.77 -8.85
C SER A 140 -7.32 20.49 -7.64
N HIS A 141 -6.94 19.56 -6.77
CA HIS A 141 -7.66 19.28 -5.52
C HIS A 141 -7.46 20.38 -4.47
N LEU A 142 -6.24 20.90 -4.33
CA LEU A 142 -5.94 22.00 -3.39
C LEU A 142 -6.59 23.34 -3.79
N GLN A 143 -6.74 23.63 -5.09
CA GLN A 143 -7.47 24.82 -5.57
C GLN A 143 -8.99 24.76 -5.31
N ASN A 144 -9.57 23.56 -5.24
CA ASN A 144 -11.00 23.36 -4.98
C ASN A 144 -11.34 23.15 -3.49
N SER A 145 -10.33 23.12 -2.62
CA SER A 145 -10.48 22.91 -1.17
C SER A 145 -10.46 24.19 -0.34
N VAL A 146 -10.33 25.37 -0.96
CA VAL A 146 -10.42 26.66 -0.26
C VAL A 146 -11.90 27.01 -0.12
N PRO A 147 -12.47 27.04 1.10
CA PRO A 147 -13.84 27.51 1.28
C PRO A 147 -13.85 29.02 1.05
N SER A 148 -14.76 29.47 0.20
CA SER A 148 -15.13 30.88 0.01
C SER A 148 -15.69 31.50 1.29
#